data_AF-A0A949E3G6-F1
#
_entry.id   AF-A0A949E3G6-F1
#
_cell.length_a   1.000
_cell.length_b   1.000
_cell.length_c   1.000
_cell.angle_alpha   90.00
_cell.angle_beta   90.00
_cell.angle_gamma   90.00
#
_symmetry.space_group_name_H-M   'P 1'
#
loop_
_entity.id
_entity.type
_entity.pdbx_description
1 polymer ?
#
loop_
_entity_poly.entity_id
_entity_poly.type
_entity_poly.pdbx_seq_one_letter_code
_entity_poly.pdbx_strand_id
1 'polypeptide(L)'
;MAANMANQMQTELDSKLQSGNFDCARCLLQNYLESGKVLDPRSDRFWSPIADNISAVIQNKSGVESTIPFWEGLLEFFINKIEPVWGHAHKGHIYFRLGFATARKNLDEAVSNFKLAYADDLTLENAKGGTQEQIELRCQNYSAYVALAILERIKDSDLVAPTDKQHFIDQLLGPSFDAAIAGVALRPDLVLGAFASIVPPQASAICQQYYEELNKASSFPLPFAVVSLTGTVLESVLLGILKDSMRMNQLPGKNRSILKEELGPLLQEAINSSVFPSPSIQAAFQLVQIFRNRLHPGNELMQKYKLTPRVSLTVKLFLELGLLEWQKTHER
;
A
#
# COMPACT_ATOMS: atom_id res chain seq x y z
N MET A 1 -0.98 -27.86 -24.10
CA MET A 1 -2.32 -27.34 -24.44
C MET A 1 -2.68 -26.12 -23.59
N ALA A 2 -2.66 -26.19 -22.26
CA ALA A 2 -2.94 -25.04 -21.38
C ALA A 2 -2.04 -23.81 -21.60
N ALA A 3 -0.72 -23.99 -21.80
CA ALA A 3 0.20 -22.89 -22.08
C ALA A 3 -0.11 -22.15 -23.40
N ASN A 4 -0.55 -22.87 -24.43
CA ASN A 4 -0.94 -22.25 -25.71
C ASN A 4 -2.25 -21.46 -25.57
N MET A 5 -3.20 -21.97 -24.78
CA MET A 5 -4.46 -21.26 -24.50
C MET A 5 -4.25 -20.01 -23.65
N ALA A 6 -3.32 -20.03 -22.69
CA ALA A 6 -2.95 -18.86 -21.90
C ALA A 6 -2.29 -17.77 -22.75
N ASN A 7 -1.39 -18.14 -23.66
CA ASN A 7 -0.76 -17.18 -24.59
C ASN A 7 -1.77 -16.56 -25.57
N GLN A 8 -2.74 -17.36 -26.05
CA GLN A 8 -3.80 -16.87 -26.92
C GLN A 8 -4.72 -15.89 -26.18
N MET A 9 -5.15 -16.23 -24.95
CA MET A 9 -5.93 -15.35 -24.09
C MET A 9 -5.22 -14.00 -23.89
N GLN A 10 -3.93 -14.02 -23.55
CA GLN A 10 -3.17 -12.80 -23.32
C GLN A 10 -3.11 -11.91 -24.58
N THR A 11 -2.88 -12.52 -25.75
CA THR A 11 -2.84 -11.80 -27.03
C THR A 11 -4.18 -11.15 -27.37
N GLU A 12 -5.29 -11.89 -27.18
CA GLU A 12 -6.64 -11.37 -27.41
C GLU A 12 -6.99 -10.25 -26.43
N LEU A 13 -6.63 -10.42 -25.15
CA LEU A 13 -6.82 -9.41 -24.12
C LEU A 13 -6.06 -8.13 -24.45
N ASP A 14 -4.77 -8.22 -24.78
CA ASP A 14 -3.93 -7.07 -25.10
C ASP A 14 -4.51 -6.29 -26.29
N SER A 15 -5.04 -6.99 -27.29
CA SER A 15 -5.74 -6.38 -28.43
C SER A 15 -7.00 -5.60 -28.00
N LYS A 16 -7.82 -6.15 -27.09
CA LYS A 16 -9.01 -5.45 -26.55
C LYS A 16 -8.64 -4.23 -25.71
N LEU A 17 -7.58 -4.33 -24.91
CA LEU A 17 -7.10 -3.23 -24.07
C LEU A 17 -6.53 -2.07 -24.91
N GLN A 18 -5.73 -2.38 -25.93
CA GLN A 18 -5.19 -1.40 -26.86
C GLN A 18 -6.30 -0.64 -27.60
N SER A 19 -7.34 -1.35 -28.05
CA SER A 19 -8.51 -0.76 -28.72
C SER A 19 -9.48 -0.03 -27.80
N GLY A 20 -9.27 -0.06 -26.48
CA GLY A 20 -10.15 0.59 -25.50
C GLY A 20 -11.52 -0.08 -25.32
N ASN A 21 -11.66 -1.33 -25.77
CA ASN A 21 -12.91 -2.08 -25.66
C ASN A 21 -12.95 -2.87 -24.34
N PHE A 22 -13.18 -2.14 -23.26
CA PHE A 22 -13.12 -2.68 -21.89
C PHE A 22 -14.21 -3.71 -21.59
N ASP A 23 -15.41 -3.54 -22.15
CA ASP A 23 -16.48 -4.51 -22.01
C ASP A 23 -16.10 -5.84 -22.65
N CYS A 24 -15.52 -5.83 -23.86
CA CYS A 24 -15.03 -7.06 -24.47
C CYS A 24 -13.86 -7.68 -23.68
N ALA A 25 -12.96 -6.89 -23.09
CA ALA A 25 -11.89 -7.40 -22.24
C ALA A 25 -12.44 -8.11 -20.99
N ARG A 26 -13.47 -7.50 -20.35
CA ARG A 26 -14.20 -8.11 -19.23
C ARG A 26 -14.92 -9.39 -19.65
N CYS A 27 -15.65 -9.38 -20.77
CA CYS A 27 -16.34 -10.58 -21.28
C CYS A 27 -15.35 -11.72 -21.59
N LEU A 28 -14.17 -11.39 -22.13
CA LEU A 28 -13.13 -12.38 -22.39
C LEU A 28 -12.68 -13.05 -21.08
N LEU A 29 -12.35 -12.25 -20.04
CA LEU A 29 -12.01 -12.78 -18.72
C LEU A 29 -13.12 -13.66 -18.13
N GLN A 30 -14.37 -13.19 -18.20
CA GLN A 30 -15.55 -13.93 -17.72
C GLN A 30 -15.70 -15.28 -18.42
N ASN A 31 -15.54 -15.33 -19.74
CA ASN A 31 -15.61 -16.59 -20.51
C ASN A 31 -14.53 -17.60 -20.06
N TYR A 32 -13.31 -17.14 -19.79
CA TYR A 32 -12.24 -18.02 -19.30
C TYR A 32 -12.50 -18.53 -17.88
N LEU A 33 -13.03 -17.68 -16.99
CA LEU A 33 -13.43 -18.04 -15.63
C LEU A 33 -14.58 -19.06 -15.62
N GLU A 34 -15.63 -18.82 -16.41
CA GLU A 34 -16.79 -19.72 -16.50
C GLU A 34 -16.39 -21.10 -17.03
N SER A 35 -15.49 -21.13 -18.03
CA SER A 35 -15.03 -22.38 -18.62
C SER A 35 -14.18 -23.23 -17.68
N GLY A 36 -13.51 -22.62 -16.70
CA GLY A 36 -12.55 -23.28 -15.80
C GLY A 36 -11.32 -23.91 -16.46
N LYS A 37 -11.16 -23.75 -17.79
CA LYS A 37 -10.11 -24.44 -18.56
C LYS A 37 -8.72 -23.83 -18.36
N VAL A 38 -8.68 -22.53 -18.08
CA VAL A 38 -7.45 -21.73 -17.99
C VAL A 38 -7.34 -21.02 -16.64
N LEU A 39 -8.48 -20.60 -16.06
CA LEU A 39 -8.54 -19.86 -14.80
C LEU A 39 -9.44 -20.60 -13.81
N ASP A 40 -8.95 -20.84 -12.60
CA ASP A 40 -9.77 -21.34 -11.49
C ASP A 40 -10.36 -20.14 -10.72
N PRO A 41 -11.69 -19.95 -10.73
CA PRO A 41 -12.31 -18.82 -10.06
C PRO A 41 -12.22 -18.88 -8.52
N ARG A 42 -11.80 -20.01 -7.94
CA ARG A 42 -11.61 -20.18 -6.49
C ARG A 42 -10.25 -19.68 -6.01
N SER A 43 -9.36 -19.33 -6.93
CA SER A 43 -8.00 -18.89 -6.61
C SER A 43 -7.61 -17.64 -7.40
N ASP A 44 -7.41 -16.55 -6.67
CA ASP A 44 -7.06 -15.23 -7.24
C ASP A 44 -5.74 -15.24 -8.01
N ARG A 45 -4.85 -16.18 -7.71
CA ARG A 45 -3.47 -16.23 -8.21
C ARG A 45 -3.35 -16.02 -9.72
N PHE A 46 -4.30 -16.52 -10.50
CA PHE A 46 -4.21 -16.51 -11.97
C PHE A 46 -5.15 -15.50 -12.63
N TRP A 47 -6.33 -15.27 -12.06
CA TRP A 47 -7.31 -14.37 -12.67
C TRP A 47 -7.17 -12.93 -12.19
N SER A 48 -6.75 -12.70 -10.93
CA SER A 48 -6.69 -11.36 -10.36
C SER A 48 -5.65 -10.45 -11.02
N PRO A 49 -4.45 -10.93 -11.42
CA PRO A 49 -3.51 -10.08 -12.15
C PRO A 49 -4.04 -9.62 -13.51
N ILE A 50 -4.87 -10.44 -14.16
CA ILE A 50 -5.51 -10.10 -15.44
C ILE A 50 -6.55 -9.01 -15.21
N ALA A 51 -7.40 -9.17 -14.18
CA ALA A 51 -8.38 -8.16 -13.81
C ALA A 51 -7.71 -6.83 -13.39
N ASP A 52 -6.60 -6.90 -12.66
CA ASP A 52 -5.80 -5.73 -12.28
C ASP A 52 -5.24 -5.00 -13.51
N ASN A 53 -4.76 -5.72 -14.53
CA ASN A 53 -4.29 -5.10 -15.77
C ASN A 53 -5.44 -4.36 -16.49
N ILE A 54 -6.62 -4.99 -16.60
CA ILE A 54 -7.80 -4.33 -17.19
C ILE A 54 -8.15 -3.07 -16.39
N SER A 55 -8.24 -3.18 -15.06
CA SER A 55 -8.54 -2.06 -14.17
C SER A 55 -7.51 -0.94 -14.27
N ALA A 56 -6.21 -1.26 -14.37
CA ALA A 56 -5.16 -0.28 -14.52
C ALA A 56 -5.27 0.50 -15.84
N VAL A 57 -5.61 -0.17 -16.94
CA VAL A 57 -5.85 0.51 -18.23
C VAL A 57 -7.10 1.40 -18.17
N ILE A 58 -8.18 0.94 -17.52
CA ILE A 58 -9.38 1.77 -17.28
C ILE A 58 -9.03 3.00 -16.46
N GLN A 59 -8.32 2.82 -15.35
CA GLN A 59 -7.87 3.90 -14.48
C GLN A 59 -7.04 4.93 -15.23
N ASN A 60 -6.09 4.48 -16.05
CA ASN A 60 -5.21 5.35 -16.82
C ASN A 60 -5.97 6.15 -17.91
N LYS A 61 -7.02 5.58 -18.50
CA LYS A 61 -7.81 6.26 -19.55
C LYS A 61 -8.96 7.11 -19.01
N SER A 62 -9.57 6.71 -17.89
CA SER A 62 -10.87 7.22 -17.44
C SER A 62 -10.93 7.53 -15.94
N GLY A 63 -9.81 7.45 -15.23
CA GLY A 63 -9.73 7.73 -13.79
C GLY A 63 -10.19 6.58 -12.89
N VAL A 64 -9.87 6.67 -11.60
CA VAL A 64 -10.13 5.61 -10.60
C VAL A 64 -11.62 5.30 -10.46
N GLU A 65 -12.50 6.30 -10.55
CA GLU A 65 -13.95 6.08 -10.40
C GLU A 65 -14.52 5.15 -11.47
N SER A 66 -13.94 5.18 -12.67
CA SER A 66 -14.34 4.31 -13.78
C SER A 66 -13.97 2.84 -13.55
N THR A 67 -13.15 2.52 -12.55
CA THR A 67 -12.84 1.14 -12.16
C THR A 67 -13.95 0.50 -11.31
N ILE A 68 -14.80 1.31 -10.65
CA ILE A 68 -15.86 0.80 -9.77
C ILE A 68 -16.86 -0.07 -10.56
N PRO A 69 -17.46 0.38 -11.68
CA PRO A 69 -18.40 -0.45 -12.44
C PRO A 69 -17.76 -1.73 -13.02
N PHE A 70 -16.45 -1.70 -13.30
CA PHE A 70 -15.72 -2.88 -13.74
C PHE A 70 -15.67 -3.95 -12.64
N TRP A 71 -15.25 -3.56 -11.44
CA TRP A 71 -15.16 -4.48 -10.30
C TRP A 71 -16.52 -4.93 -9.79
N GLU A 72 -17.52 -4.05 -9.76
CA GLU A 72 -18.92 -4.41 -9.43
C GLU A 72 -19.48 -5.41 -10.43
N GLY A 73 -19.28 -5.20 -11.73
CA GLY A 73 -19.73 -6.15 -12.74
C GLY A 73 -19.02 -7.50 -12.68
N LEU A 74 -17.74 -7.52 -12.26
CA LEU A 74 -17.03 -8.78 -12.00
C LEU A 74 -17.56 -9.48 -10.74
N LEU A 75 -17.85 -8.72 -9.68
CA LEU A 75 -18.46 -9.24 -8.45
C LEU A 75 -19.83 -9.88 -8.74
N GLU A 76 -20.70 -9.17 -9.46
CA GLU A 76 -22.01 -9.66 -9.86
C GLU A 76 -21.88 -10.97 -10.66
N PHE A 77 -20.92 -11.03 -11.59
CA PHE A 77 -20.65 -12.24 -12.35
C PHE A 77 -20.20 -13.41 -11.46
N PHE A 78 -19.33 -13.19 -10.48
CA PHE A 78 -18.92 -14.24 -9.54
C PHE A 78 -20.13 -14.79 -8.77
N ILE A 79 -20.97 -13.91 -8.23
CA ILE A 79 -22.15 -14.29 -7.44
C ILE A 79 -23.20 -15.01 -8.30
N ASN A 80 -23.51 -14.47 -9.49
CA ASN A 80 -24.66 -14.91 -10.27
C ASN A 80 -24.34 -16.02 -11.29
N LYS A 81 -23.07 -16.19 -11.68
CA LYS A 81 -22.66 -17.14 -12.73
C LYS A 81 -21.67 -18.18 -12.25
N ILE A 82 -20.69 -17.79 -11.45
CA ILE A 82 -19.65 -18.73 -11.00
C ILE A 82 -20.13 -19.53 -9.78
N GLU A 83 -20.55 -18.87 -8.71
CA GLU A 83 -20.89 -19.56 -7.46
C GLU A 83 -21.97 -20.64 -7.60
N PRO A 84 -23.04 -20.47 -8.41
CA PRO A 84 -24.05 -21.51 -8.61
C PRO A 84 -23.50 -22.80 -9.23
N VAL A 85 -22.40 -22.72 -9.98
CA VAL A 85 -21.80 -23.87 -10.69
C VAL A 85 -20.62 -24.45 -9.91
N TRP A 86 -19.80 -23.59 -9.31
CA TRP A 86 -18.51 -23.96 -8.72
C TRP A 86 -18.51 -24.05 -7.19
N GLY A 87 -19.61 -23.63 -6.53
CA GLY A 87 -19.63 -23.37 -5.10
C GLY A 87 -18.90 -22.07 -4.77
N HIS A 88 -18.39 -21.92 -3.55
CA HIS A 88 -17.72 -20.69 -3.13
C HIS A 88 -16.57 -20.29 -4.09
N ALA A 89 -16.72 -19.13 -4.71
CA ALA A 89 -15.69 -18.49 -5.52
C ALA A 89 -15.03 -17.38 -4.71
N HIS A 90 -13.71 -17.29 -4.77
CA HIS A 90 -12.99 -16.33 -3.95
C HIS A 90 -13.12 -14.94 -4.58
N LYS A 91 -13.79 -14.04 -3.85
CA LYS A 91 -14.11 -12.65 -4.22
C LYS A 91 -13.27 -11.66 -3.41
N GLY A 92 -12.40 -12.14 -2.52
CA GLY A 92 -11.54 -11.33 -1.65
C GLY A 92 -10.83 -10.19 -2.39
N HIS A 93 -10.16 -10.50 -3.51
CA HIS A 93 -9.48 -9.48 -4.32
C HIS A 93 -10.43 -8.46 -4.96
N ILE A 94 -11.65 -8.85 -5.35
CA ILE A 94 -12.65 -7.93 -5.92
C ILE A 94 -13.08 -6.91 -4.87
N TYR A 95 -13.48 -7.37 -3.68
CA TYR A 95 -13.84 -6.50 -2.57
C TYR A 95 -12.68 -5.59 -2.16
N PHE A 96 -11.47 -6.11 -2.15
CA PHE A 96 -10.27 -5.33 -1.85
C PHE A 96 -10.07 -4.18 -2.86
N ARG A 97 -10.22 -4.44 -4.16
CA ARG A 97 -10.11 -3.42 -5.21
C ARG A 97 -11.24 -2.39 -5.15
N LEU A 98 -12.47 -2.82 -4.87
CA LEU A 98 -13.60 -1.93 -4.59
C LEU A 98 -13.32 -1.03 -3.39
N GLY A 99 -12.71 -1.57 -2.33
CA GLY A 99 -12.28 -0.80 -1.16
C GLY A 99 -11.37 0.38 -1.54
N PHE A 100 -10.36 0.15 -2.38
CA PHE A 100 -9.51 1.26 -2.82
C PHE A 100 -10.21 2.27 -3.72
N ALA A 101 -11.02 1.79 -4.67
CA ALA A 101 -11.70 2.69 -5.58
C ALA A 101 -12.71 3.60 -4.86
N THR A 102 -13.34 3.09 -3.78
CA THR A 102 -14.31 3.82 -2.95
C THR A 102 -13.68 4.67 -1.84
N ALA A 103 -12.46 4.34 -1.39
CA ALA A 103 -11.81 5.03 -0.26
C ALA A 103 -11.70 6.55 -0.43
N ARG A 104 -11.57 7.01 -1.68
CA ARG A 104 -11.46 8.44 -2.01
C ARG A 104 -12.75 9.22 -1.73
N LYS A 105 -13.90 8.56 -1.80
CA LYS A 105 -15.21 9.20 -1.63
C LYS A 105 -15.81 8.90 -0.27
N ASN A 106 -15.64 7.67 0.19
CA ASN A 106 -16.28 7.16 1.39
C ASN A 106 -15.38 6.12 2.06
N LEU A 107 -14.64 6.56 3.07
CA LEU A 107 -13.73 5.68 3.78
C LEU A 107 -14.46 4.60 4.58
N ASP A 108 -15.63 4.88 5.13
CA ASP A 108 -16.39 3.89 5.91
C ASP A 108 -16.88 2.74 5.02
N GLU A 109 -17.31 3.07 3.80
CA GLU A 109 -17.65 2.09 2.77
C GLU A 109 -16.42 1.31 2.31
N ALA A 110 -15.29 1.98 2.11
CA ALA A 110 -14.04 1.29 1.80
C ALA A 110 -13.60 0.32 2.89
N VAL A 111 -13.68 0.72 4.17
CA VAL A 111 -13.42 -0.15 5.33
C VAL A 111 -14.38 -1.34 5.35
N SER A 112 -15.64 -1.12 4.96
CA SER A 112 -16.64 -2.19 4.86
C SER A 112 -16.27 -3.19 3.75
N ASN A 113 -15.85 -2.70 2.59
CA ASN A 113 -15.32 -3.51 1.49
C ASN A 113 -14.06 -4.30 1.90
N PHE A 114 -13.11 -3.68 2.61
CA PHE A 114 -11.94 -4.41 3.12
C PHE A 114 -12.31 -5.49 4.15
N LYS A 115 -13.33 -5.26 4.99
CA LYS A 115 -13.85 -6.29 5.90
C LYS A 115 -14.50 -7.45 5.15
N LEU A 116 -15.25 -7.17 4.08
CA LEU A 116 -15.81 -8.21 3.21
C LEU A 116 -14.70 -9.02 2.53
N ALA A 117 -13.67 -8.34 2.01
CA ALA A 117 -12.49 -8.99 1.44
C ALA A 117 -11.84 -9.95 2.44
N TYR A 118 -11.59 -9.46 3.66
CA TYR A 118 -10.98 -10.27 4.72
C TYR A 118 -11.86 -11.44 5.20
N ALA A 119 -13.18 -11.29 5.20
CA ALA A 119 -14.11 -12.37 5.52
C ALA A 119 -14.11 -13.48 4.45
N ASP A 120 -13.95 -13.09 3.18
CA ASP A 120 -13.81 -14.03 2.07
C ASP A 120 -12.46 -14.77 2.15
N ASP A 121 -11.36 -14.05 2.48
CA ASP A 121 -10.04 -14.66 2.74
C ASP A 121 -10.11 -15.71 3.88
N LEU A 122 -10.82 -15.37 4.98
CA LEU A 122 -11.06 -16.29 6.10
C LEU A 122 -11.84 -17.53 5.66
N THR A 123 -12.84 -17.37 4.79
CA THR A 123 -13.65 -18.48 4.27
C THR A 123 -12.79 -19.44 3.44
N LEU A 124 -11.94 -18.89 2.57
CA LEU A 124 -10.98 -19.64 1.77
C LEU A 124 -9.98 -20.41 2.66
N GLU A 125 -9.41 -19.76 3.66
CA GLU A 125 -8.42 -20.39 4.54
C GLU A 125 -9.05 -21.41 5.49
N ASN A 126 -10.31 -21.20 5.91
CA ASN A 126 -11.06 -22.15 6.71
C ASN A 126 -11.34 -23.45 5.93
N ALA A 127 -11.61 -23.37 4.62
CA ALA A 127 -11.80 -24.55 3.78
C ALA A 127 -10.54 -25.45 3.69
N LYS A 128 -9.35 -24.92 4.03
CA LYS A 128 -8.10 -25.71 4.10
C LYS A 128 -7.93 -26.45 5.43
N GLY A 129 -8.79 -26.20 6.41
CA GLY A 129 -8.73 -26.79 7.77
C GLY A 129 -7.69 -26.14 8.69
N GLY A 130 -7.62 -26.66 9.92
CA GLY A 130 -6.75 -26.16 11.00
C GLY A 130 -7.53 -25.52 12.14
N THR A 131 -6.82 -25.03 13.16
CA THR A 131 -7.43 -24.27 14.26
C THR A 131 -7.72 -22.83 13.81
N GLN A 132 -8.62 -22.13 14.53
CA GLN A 132 -8.93 -20.72 14.27
C GLN A 132 -7.67 -19.84 14.25
N GLU A 133 -6.75 -20.07 15.19
CA GLU A 133 -5.48 -19.34 15.28
C GLU A 133 -4.59 -19.56 14.05
N GLN A 134 -4.54 -20.79 13.53
CA GLN A 134 -3.78 -21.11 12.32
C GLN A 134 -4.41 -20.46 11.08
N ILE A 135 -5.73 -20.44 10.99
CA ILE A 135 -6.47 -19.79 9.90
C ILE A 135 -6.19 -18.27 9.92
N GLU A 136 -6.33 -17.64 11.07
CA GLU A 136 -6.06 -16.21 11.25
C GLU A 136 -4.61 -15.86 10.91
N LEU A 137 -3.64 -16.68 11.33
CA LEU A 137 -2.23 -16.51 11.02
C LEU A 137 -1.95 -16.57 9.51
N ARG A 138 -2.64 -17.43 8.76
CA ARG A 138 -2.52 -17.46 7.29
C ARG A 138 -3.13 -16.21 6.66
N CYS A 139 -4.29 -15.76 7.17
CA CYS A 139 -4.99 -14.59 6.66
C CYS A 139 -4.26 -13.27 6.93
N GLN A 140 -3.38 -13.22 7.93
CA GLN A 140 -2.54 -12.04 8.24
C GLN A 140 -1.63 -11.58 7.09
N ASN A 141 -1.36 -12.48 6.14
CA ASN A 141 -0.58 -12.17 4.95
C ASN A 141 -1.44 -11.70 3.77
N TYR A 142 -2.75 -11.56 3.89
CA TYR A 142 -3.63 -11.08 2.81
C TYR A 142 -3.72 -9.55 2.77
N SER A 143 -3.98 -9.00 1.58
CA SER A 143 -3.91 -7.55 1.36
C SER A 143 -5.02 -6.81 2.12
N ALA A 144 -6.19 -7.43 2.27
CA ALA A 144 -7.29 -6.90 3.06
C ALA A 144 -6.93 -6.75 4.55
N TYR A 145 -6.27 -7.76 5.13
CA TYR A 145 -5.76 -7.67 6.50
C TYR A 145 -4.79 -6.50 6.66
N VAL A 146 -3.84 -6.35 5.73
CA VAL A 146 -2.85 -5.28 5.76
C VAL A 146 -3.51 -3.90 5.65
N ALA A 147 -4.50 -3.73 4.76
CA ALA A 147 -5.26 -2.49 4.64
C ALA A 147 -6.00 -2.15 5.93
N LEU A 148 -6.69 -3.13 6.53
CA LEU A 148 -7.39 -2.94 7.80
C LEU A 148 -6.43 -2.60 8.95
N ALA A 149 -5.28 -3.27 9.03
CA ALA A 149 -4.24 -2.98 10.02
C ALA A 149 -3.68 -1.56 9.89
N ILE A 150 -3.54 -1.07 8.67
CA ILE A 150 -3.07 0.30 8.41
C ILE A 150 -4.14 1.32 8.74
N LEU A 151 -5.37 1.13 8.25
CA LEU A 151 -6.46 2.08 8.47
C LEU A 151 -6.88 2.16 9.94
N GLU A 152 -6.85 1.05 10.70
CA GLU A 152 -7.11 1.06 12.15
C GLU A 152 -6.14 1.97 12.93
N ARG A 153 -4.91 2.12 12.42
CA ARG A 153 -3.87 2.93 13.06
C ARG A 153 -3.93 4.41 12.70
N ILE A 154 -4.65 4.80 11.67
CA ILE A 154 -4.77 6.21 11.24
C ILE A 154 -5.99 6.83 11.92
N LYS A 155 -5.76 7.69 12.92
CA LYS A 155 -6.83 8.51 13.51
C LYS A 155 -6.76 9.92 12.96
N ASP A 156 -7.91 10.55 12.77
CA ASP A 156 -7.99 11.93 12.25
C ASP A 156 -7.25 12.92 13.15
N SER A 157 -7.20 12.66 14.46
CA SER A 157 -6.45 13.46 15.44
C SER A 157 -4.93 13.45 15.25
N ASP A 158 -4.40 12.49 14.50
CA ASP A 158 -2.95 12.34 14.33
C ASP A 158 -2.45 13.05 13.06
N LEU A 159 -3.36 13.56 12.23
CA LEU A 159 -3.04 14.29 11.00
C LEU A 159 -3.12 15.79 11.26
N VAL A 160 -2.18 16.54 10.67
CA VAL A 160 -2.11 18.00 10.85
C VAL A 160 -3.31 18.70 10.21
N ALA A 161 -3.72 18.27 9.01
CA ALA A 161 -4.90 18.78 8.32
C ALA A 161 -5.90 17.66 7.99
N PRO A 162 -7.23 17.92 8.05
CA PRO A 162 -8.25 16.95 7.62
C PRO A 162 -8.07 16.46 6.17
N THR A 163 -7.49 17.29 5.30
CA THR A 163 -7.21 16.98 3.90
C THR A 163 -6.02 16.02 3.70
N ASP A 164 -5.12 15.88 4.68
CA ASP A 164 -3.94 15.02 4.56
C ASP A 164 -4.33 13.54 4.44
N LYS A 165 -5.42 13.16 5.12
CA LYS A 165 -6.01 11.81 5.00
C LYS A 165 -6.43 11.52 3.57
N GLN A 166 -7.10 12.49 2.95
CA GLN A 166 -7.57 12.38 1.58
C GLN A 166 -6.39 12.30 0.60
N HIS A 167 -5.36 13.15 0.78
CA HIS A 167 -4.15 13.11 -0.05
C HIS A 167 -3.42 11.76 0.03
N PHE A 168 -3.35 11.17 1.22
CA PHE A 168 -2.82 9.81 1.37
C PHE A 168 -3.63 8.79 0.58
N ILE A 169 -4.94 8.76 0.78
CA ILE A 169 -5.85 7.83 0.12
C ILE A 169 -5.75 7.97 -1.40
N ASP A 170 -5.71 9.22 -1.89
CA ASP A 170 -5.71 9.53 -3.31
C ASP A 170 -4.40 9.15 -3.99
N GLN A 171 -3.25 9.40 -3.36
CA GLN A 171 -1.96 9.42 -4.06
C GLN A 171 -1.03 8.26 -3.69
N LEU A 172 -1.17 7.67 -2.51
CA LEU A 172 -0.16 6.74 -1.99
C LEU A 172 -0.72 5.39 -1.58
N LEU A 173 -1.94 5.35 -1.05
CA LEU A 173 -2.53 4.12 -0.55
C LEU A 173 -2.60 3.05 -1.65
N GLY A 174 -3.21 3.34 -2.80
CA GLY A 174 -3.28 2.41 -3.93
C GLY A 174 -1.91 1.95 -4.45
N PRO A 175 -1.03 2.87 -4.91
CA PRO A 175 0.27 2.52 -5.48
C PRO A 175 1.18 1.71 -4.54
N SER A 176 1.12 1.98 -3.24
CA SER A 176 1.93 1.27 -2.24
C SER A 176 1.46 -0.17 -2.05
N PHE A 177 0.14 -0.39 -2.09
CA PHE A 177 -0.41 -1.74 -2.07
C PHE A 177 -0.18 -2.47 -3.39
N ASP A 178 -0.23 -1.79 -4.53
CA ASP A 178 0.12 -2.38 -5.82
C ASP A 178 1.58 -2.87 -5.83
N ALA A 179 2.51 -2.05 -5.34
CA ALA A 179 3.91 -2.44 -5.19
C ALA A 179 4.06 -3.65 -4.23
N ALA A 180 3.36 -3.63 -3.09
CA ALA A 180 3.39 -4.72 -2.11
C ALA A 180 2.76 -6.02 -2.63
N ILE A 181 1.69 -5.94 -3.44
CA ILE A 181 1.01 -7.10 -4.05
C ILE A 181 1.86 -7.70 -5.15
N ALA A 182 2.47 -6.87 -5.99
CA ALA A 182 3.35 -7.32 -7.06
C ALA A 182 4.68 -7.91 -6.53
N GLY A 183 4.92 -7.86 -5.21
CA GLY A 183 6.17 -8.32 -4.60
C GLY A 183 7.38 -7.51 -5.07
N VAL A 184 7.13 -6.27 -5.54
CA VAL A 184 8.17 -5.40 -6.06
C VAL A 184 8.95 -4.86 -4.87
N ALA A 185 10.13 -5.44 -4.64
CA ALA A 185 11.15 -4.75 -3.87
C ALA A 185 11.58 -3.53 -4.70
N LEU A 186 11.30 -2.32 -4.22
CA LEU A 186 11.88 -1.12 -4.80
C LEU A 186 13.40 -1.27 -4.77
N ARG A 187 14.06 -0.95 -5.89
CA ARG A 187 15.50 -1.16 -5.96
C ARG A 187 16.18 -0.20 -4.96
N PRO A 188 17.02 -0.71 -4.02
CA PRO A 188 17.62 0.14 -3.00
C PRO A 188 18.46 1.29 -3.56
N ASP A 189 19.09 1.10 -4.72
CA ASP A 189 19.91 2.11 -5.38
C ASP A 189 19.09 3.36 -5.79
N LEU A 190 17.81 3.20 -6.10
CA LEU A 190 16.94 4.35 -6.41
C LEU A 190 16.70 5.22 -5.17
N VAL A 191 16.46 4.59 -4.02
CA VAL A 191 16.25 5.31 -2.75
C VAL A 191 17.56 5.95 -2.27
N LEU A 192 18.70 5.27 -2.44
CA LEU A 192 20.02 5.83 -2.17
C LEU A 192 20.31 7.06 -3.06
N GLY A 193 19.89 7.01 -4.32
CA GLY A 193 19.93 8.15 -5.24
C GLY A 193 19.05 9.32 -4.76
N ALA A 194 17.84 9.04 -4.30
CA ALA A 194 16.93 10.05 -3.76
C ALA A 194 17.55 10.83 -2.58
N PHE A 195 18.27 10.15 -1.67
CA PHE A 195 18.96 10.85 -0.57
C PHE A 195 19.96 11.89 -1.07
N ALA A 196 20.76 11.56 -2.08
CA ALA A 196 21.75 12.48 -2.63
C ALA A 196 21.12 13.74 -3.23
N SER A 197 19.86 13.68 -3.67
CA SER A 197 19.10 14.81 -4.21
C SER A 197 18.35 15.62 -3.14
N ILE A 198 17.90 14.98 -2.05
CA ILE A 198 17.01 15.58 -1.05
C ILE A 198 17.80 16.21 0.11
N VAL A 199 18.88 15.58 0.56
CA VAL A 199 19.64 16.02 1.75
C VAL A 199 21.05 16.48 1.39
N PRO A 200 21.65 17.39 2.18
CA PRO A 200 23.05 17.79 1.99
C PRO A 200 24.03 16.62 2.09
N PRO A 201 25.21 16.69 1.44
CA PRO A 201 26.19 15.60 1.43
C PRO A 201 26.58 15.09 2.82
N GLN A 202 26.72 15.98 3.80
CA GLN A 202 27.02 15.63 5.20
C GLN A 202 25.95 14.77 5.87
N ALA A 203 24.67 14.91 5.48
CA ALA A 203 23.55 14.13 6.02
C ALA A 203 23.29 12.86 5.20
N SER A 204 23.65 12.86 3.91
CA SER A 204 23.43 11.73 2.99
C SER A 204 24.07 10.45 3.51
N ALA A 205 25.31 10.50 4.00
CA ALA A 205 26.00 9.30 4.51
C ALA A 205 25.26 8.65 5.70
N ILE A 206 24.69 9.46 6.59
CA ILE A 206 23.91 8.97 7.75
C ILE A 206 22.58 8.38 7.29
N CYS A 207 21.88 9.04 6.35
CA CYS A 207 20.63 8.53 5.79
C CYS A 207 20.84 7.17 5.12
N GLN A 208 21.92 7.04 4.34
CA GLN A 208 22.31 5.79 3.68
C GLN A 208 22.57 4.67 4.69
N GLN A 209 23.33 4.94 5.76
CA GLN A 209 23.62 3.96 6.80
C GLN A 209 22.33 3.42 7.46
N TYR A 210 21.41 4.29 7.86
CA TYR A 210 20.14 3.85 8.46
C TYR A 210 19.25 3.10 7.46
N TYR A 211 19.27 3.49 6.19
CA TYR A 211 18.51 2.79 5.16
C TYR A 211 19.07 1.40 4.86
N GLU A 212 20.40 1.22 4.88
CA GLU A 212 21.03 -0.10 4.79
C GLU A 212 20.65 -1.00 5.98
N GLU A 213 20.58 -0.44 7.19
CA GLU A 213 20.11 -1.15 8.38
C GLU A 213 18.63 -1.55 8.25
N LEU A 214 17.78 -0.64 7.78
CA LEU A 214 16.37 -0.93 7.47
C LEU A 214 16.25 -2.07 6.45
N ASN A 215 17.04 -2.05 5.38
CA ASN A 215 17.03 -3.11 4.37
C ASN A 215 17.43 -4.46 4.96
N LYS A 216 18.47 -4.50 5.79
CA LYS A 216 18.88 -5.71 6.52
C LYS A 216 17.77 -6.20 7.46
N ALA A 217 17.16 -5.31 8.24
CA ALA A 217 16.07 -5.70 9.14
C ALA A 217 14.85 -6.24 8.38
N SER A 218 14.56 -5.70 7.20
CA SER A 218 13.41 -6.08 6.37
C SER A 218 13.51 -7.47 5.74
N SER A 219 14.68 -8.11 5.75
CA SER A 219 14.83 -9.51 5.32
C SER A 219 14.46 -10.52 6.42
N PHE A 220 14.19 -10.06 7.63
CA PHE A 220 13.77 -10.87 8.78
C PHE A 220 12.33 -10.55 9.18
N PRO A 221 11.62 -11.47 9.86
CA PRO A 221 10.27 -11.23 10.37
C PRO A 221 10.29 -10.36 11.64
N LEU A 222 10.84 -9.15 11.55
CA LEU A 222 11.03 -8.22 12.67
C LEU A 222 10.19 -6.94 12.49
N PRO A 223 8.84 -7.02 12.58
CA PRO A 223 7.97 -5.91 12.19
C PRO A 223 8.18 -4.63 13.00
N PHE A 224 8.45 -4.75 14.30
CA PHE A 224 8.75 -3.60 15.17
C PHE A 224 10.06 -2.91 14.76
N ALA A 225 11.10 -3.70 14.47
CA ALA A 225 12.39 -3.16 14.03
C ALA A 225 12.26 -2.44 12.69
N VAL A 226 11.51 -3.03 11.74
CA VAL A 226 11.27 -2.43 10.42
C VAL A 226 10.53 -1.09 10.55
N VAL A 227 9.45 -1.01 11.33
CA VAL A 227 8.74 0.26 11.53
C VAL A 227 9.62 1.29 12.25
N SER A 228 10.37 0.87 13.28
CA SER A 228 11.27 1.75 14.03
C SER A 228 12.33 2.36 13.10
N LEU A 229 13.03 1.51 12.34
CA LEU A 229 14.06 1.91 11.39
C LEU A 229 13.49 2.74 10.23
N THR A 230 12.27 2.46 9.77
CA THR A 230 11.58 3.30 8.77
C THR A 230 11.43 4.74 9.28
N GLY A 231 11.02 4.91 10.54
CA GLY A 231 10.95 6.24 11.14
C GLY A 231 12.32 6.84 11.50
N THR A 232 13.34 6.03 11.77
CA THR A 232 14.73 6.51 11.96
C THR A 232 15.31 7.08 10.66
N VAL A 233 15.06 6.43 9.52
CA VAL A 233 15.46 6.95 8.21
C VAL A 233 14.80 8.30 7.96
N LEU A 234 13.47 8.41 8.16
CA LEU A 234 12.77 9.68 8.03
C LEU A 234 13.32 10.76 8.97
N GLU A 235 13.60 10.41 10.23
CA GLU A 235 14.22 11.32 11.20
C GLU A 235 15.57 11.85 10.71
N SER A 236 16.42 10.98 10.17
CA SER A 236 17.72 11.38 9.64
C SER A 236 17.61 12.32 8.42
N VAL A 237 16.62 12.09 7.55
CA VAL A 237 16.33 12.96 6.40
C VAL A 237 15.89 14.34 6.88
N LEU A 238 14.94 14.41 7.82
CA LEU A 238 14.44 15.67 8.36
C LEU A 238 15.51 16.44 9.13
N LEU A 239 16.36 15.75 9.91
CA LEU A 239 17.51 16.36 10.55
C LEU A 239 18.48 16.94 9.53
N GLY A 240 18.79 16.22 8.46
CA GLY A 240 19.64 16.72 7.38
C GLY A 240 19.09 18.01 6.77
N ILE A 241 17.79 18.09 6.52
CA ILE A 241 17.17 19.28 5.95
C ILE A 241 17.11 20.42 6.97
N LEU A 242 16.49 20.19 8.12
CA LEU A 242 16.24 21.26 9.11
C LEU A 242 17.55 21.79 9.70
N LYS A 243 18.46 20.89 10.11
CA LYS A 243 19.73 21.29 10.71
C LYS A 243 20.70 21.82 9.68
N ASP A 244 20.92 21.11 8.58
CA ASP A 244 22.03 21.43 7.69
C ASP A 244 21.63 22.34 6.52
N SER A 245 20.46 22.13 5.90
CA SER A 245 19.97 23.04 4.84
C SER A 245 19.40 24.33 5.41
N MET A 246 18.54 24.23 6.44
CA MET A 246 17.87 25.39 7.05
C MET A 246 18.64 26.00 8.22
N ARG A 247 19.78 25.42 8.60
CA ARG A 247 20.68 25.92 9.67
C ARG A 247 20.00 26.03 11.04
N MET A 248 19.03 25.16 11.31
CA MET A 248 18.27 25.16 12.56
C MET A 248 19.01 24.40 13.66
N ASN A 249 19.42 25.09 14.74
CA ASN A 249 20.09 24.46 15.88
C ASN A 249 19.11 24.02 16.99
N GLN A 250 17.92 24.62 17.02
CA GLN A 250 16.84 24.39 17.99
C GLN A 250 15.51 24.60 17.29
N LEU A 251 14.49 23.81 17.64
CA LEU A 251 13.14 24.02 17.13
C LEU A 251 12.50 25.28 17.75
N PRO A 252 11.66 26.02 17.01
CA PRO A 252 10.90 27.14 17.57
C PRO A 252 10.15 26.76 18.85
N GLY A 253 10.32 27.55 19.91
CA GLY A 253 9.65 27.30 21.20
C GLY A 253 10.23 26.13 22.02
N LYS A 254 11.37 25.54 21.62
CA LYS A 254 12.09 24.51 22.38
C LYS A 254 13.46 25.00 22.81
N ASN A 255 13.84 24.67 24.05
CA ASN A 255 15.15 25.05 24.60
C ASN A 255 16.24 23.98 24.39
N ARG A 256 15.89 22.84 23.77
CA ARG A 256 16.84 21.73 23.51
C ARG A 256 17.31 21.77 22.06
N SER A 257 18.51 21.25 21.83
CA SER A 257 19.07 21.10 20.48
C SER A 257 18.15 20.24 19.62
N ILE A 258 18.04 20.60 18.33
CA ILE A 258 17.28 19.82 17.34
C ILE A 258 17.75 18.36 17.25
N LEU A 259 19.03 18.10 17.56
CA LEU A 259 19.61 16.75 17.59
C LEU A 259 19.06 15.85 18.71
N LYS A 260 18.29 16.42 19.64
CA LYS A 260 17.64 15.71 20.76
C LYS A 260 16.12 15.64 20.60
N GLU A 261 15.61 16.06 19.46
CA GLU A 261 14.19 15.99 19.14
C GLU A 261 13.85 14.66 18.51
N GLU A 262 12.66 14.14 18.82
CA GLU A 262 12.12 12.93 18.20
C GLU A 262 11.49 13.26 16.84
N LEU A 263 11.19 12.23 16.05
CA LEU A 263 10.55 12.39 14.73
C LEU A 263 9.28 13.25 14.74
N GLY A 264 8.42 13.14 15.76
CA GLY A 264 7.17 13.91 15.82
C GLY A 264 7.40 15.43 15.73
N PRO A 265 8.14 16.03 16.67
CA PRO A 265 8.52 17.45 16.61
C PRO A 265 9.24 17.86 15.33
N LEU A 266 10.15 17.03 14.81
CA LEU A 266 10.89 17.31 13.57
C LEU A 266 9.96 17.35 12.36
N LEU A 267 9.03 16.40 12.28
CA LEU A 267 8.03 16.35 11.21
C LEU A 267 7.12 17.57 11.25
N GLN A 268 6.63 17.94 12.45
CA GLN A 268 5.79 19.12 12.60
C GLN A 268 6.51 20.39 12.14
N GLU A 269 7.79 20.54 12.49
CA GLU A 269 8.56 21.68 12.04
C GLU A 269 8.78 21.66 10.53
N ALA A 270 9.07 20.49 9.93
CA ALA A 270 9.20 20.36 8.48
C ALA A 270 7.91 20.76 7.74
N ILE A 271 6.73 20.43 8.29
CA ILE A 271 5.43 20.88 7.77
C ILE A 271 5.32 22.41 7.87
N ASN A 272 5.57 22.98 9.05
CA ASN A 272 5.48 24.43 9.28
C ASN A 272 6.44 25.23 8.38
N SER A 273 7.63 24.68 8.16
CA SER A 273 8.68 25.23 7.32
C SER A 273 8.47 24.95 5.82
N SER A 274 7.35 24.31 5.43
CA SER A 274 7.02 23.99 4.03
C SER A 274 8.13 23.20 3.31
N VAL A 275 8.75 22.26 4.02
CA VAL A 275 9.84 21.43 3.48
C VAL A 275 9.35 20.46 2.40
N PHE A 276 8.12 19.96 2.52
CA PHE A 276 7.58 18.97 1.59
C PHE A 276 7.08 19.62 0.29
N PRO A 277 7.46 19.11 -0.88
CA PRO A 277 7.11 19.73 -2.16
C PRO A 277 5.70 19.34 -2.63
N SER A 278 5.04 18.38 -1.97
CA SER A 278 3.66 18.01 -2.25
C SER A 278 2.92 17.52 -1.00
N PRO A 279 1.58 17.64 -0.96
CA PRO A 279 0.76 17.08 0.13
C PRO A 279 0.86 15.55 0.25
N SER A 280 1.11 14.81 -0.83
CA SER A 280 1.28 13.36 -0.75
C SER A 280 2.56 12.97 -0.03
N ILE A 281 3.68 13.60 -0.34
CA ILE A 281 4.95 13.34 0.33
C ILE A 281 4.81 13.63 1.84
N GLN A 282 4.18 14.76 2.19
CA GLN A 282 3.84 15.07 3.58
C GLN A 282 2.98 13.97 4.22
N ALA A 283 1.94 13.49 3.53
CA ALA A 283 1.05 12.46 4.06
C ALA A 283 1.76 11.10 4.25
N ALA A 284 2.65 10.68 3.34
CA ALA A 284 3.48 9.48 3.50
C ALA A 284 4.27 9.52 4.82
N PHE A 285 4.91 10.65 5.09
CA PHE A 285 5.80 10.79 6.24
C PHE A 285 5.05 10.98 7.56
N GLN A 286 3.88 11.61 7.54
CA GLN A 286 2.94 11.57 8.67
C GLN A 286 2.56 10.14 9.03
N LEU A 287 2.33 9.27 8.06
CA LEU A 287 2.00 7.87 8.36
C LEU A 287 3.15 7.09 8.95
N VAL A 288 4.36 7.26 8.42
CA VAL A 288 5.57 6.69 9.01
C VAL A 288 5.69 7.12 10.48
N GLN A 289 5.45 8.40 10.78
CA GLN A 289 5.45 8.93 12.14
C GLN A 289 4.34 8.34 13.02
N ILE A 290 3.11 8.21 12.51
CA ILE A 290 1.97 7.60 13.23
C ILE A 290 2.31 6.17 13.64
N PHE A 291 2.85 5.40 12.70
CA PHE A 291 3.27 4.03 12.97
C PHE A 291 4.39 3.95 14.00
N ARG A 292 5.43 4.78 13.85
CA ARG A 292 6.55 4.80 14.79
C ARG A 292 6.11 5.20 16.20
N ASN A 293 5.28 6.22 16.34
CA ASN A 293 4.78 6.67 17.65
C ASN A 293 3.93 5.61 18.36
N ARG A 294 3.31 4.71 17.59
CA ARG A 294 2.45 3.65 18.11
C ARG A 294 3.17 2.34 18.36
N LEU A 295 4.49 2.26 18.15
CA LEU A 295 5.30 1.10 18.50
C LEU A 295 5.42 0.95 20.03
N HIS A 296 4.36 0.44 20.64
CA HIS A 296 4.30 0.12 22.05
C HIS A 296 3.54 -1.20 22.24
N PRO A 297 4.03 -2.14 23.06
CA PRO A 297 3.35 -3.43 23.28
C PRO A 297 1.89 -3.28 23.72
N GLY A 298 1.59 -2.27 24.54
CA GLY A 298 0.22 -1.97 24.96
C GLY A 298 -0.72 -1.59 23.80
N ASN A 299 -0.21 -0.91 22.76
CA ASN A 299 -1.01 -0.64 21.56
C ASN A 299 -1.30 -1.95 20.84
N GLU A 300 -0.28 -2.77 20.62
CA GLU A 300 -0.45 -4.05 19.93
C GLU A 300 -1.40 -5.00 20.66
N LEU A 301 -1.49 -4.97 21.99
CA LEU A 301 -2.50 -5.75 22.72
C LEU A 301 -3.94 -5.31 22.38
N MET A 302 -4.16 -4.00 22.21
CA MET A 302 -5.50 -3.41 22.00
C MET A 302 -5.96 -3.41 20.53
N GLN A 303 -5.04 -3.51 19.57
CA GLN A 303 -5.38 -3.50 18.14
C GLN A 303 -6.11 -4.78 17.73
N LYS A 304 -7.16 -4.66 16.91
CA LYS A 304 -7.82 -5.82 16.31
C LYS A 304 -6.92 -6.49 15.28
N TYR A 305 -6.23 -5.69 14.47
CA TYR A 305 -5.30 -6.16 13.45
C TYR A 305 -3.87 -5.87 13.92
N LYS A 306 -3.10 -6.93 14.19
CA LYS A 306 -1.74 -6.86 14.73
C LYS A 306 -0.73 -6.43 13.66
N LEU A 307 0.38 -5.87 14.11
CA LEU A 307 1.50 -5.54 13.23
C LEU A 307 2.21 -6.81 12.76
N THR A 308 2.11 -7.11 11.46
CA THR A 308 2.74 -8.28 10.83
C THR A 308 3.95 -7.83 9.98
N PRO A 309 4.84 -8.75 9.57
CA PRO A 309 5.91 -8.43 8.63
C PRO A 309 5.39 -7.74 7.36
N ARG A 310 4.28 -8.21 6.78
CA ARG A 310 3.69 -7.59 5.57
C ARG A 310 3.18 -6.17 5.82
N VAL A 311 2.60 -5.89 6.98
CA VAL A 311 2.21 -4.52 7.37
C VAL A 311 3.44 -3.63 7.48
N SER A 312 4.48 -4.06 8.20
CA SER A 312 5.71 -3.26 8.34
C SER A 312 6.43 -3.00 7.03
N LEU A 313 6.43 -3.97 6.10
CA LEU A 313 6.98 -3.80 4.75
C LEU A 313 6.17 -2.80 3.93
N THR A 314 4.84 -2.78 4.09
CA THR A 314 3.98 -1.78 3.43
C THR A 314 4.26 -0.37 3.95
N VAL A 315 4.53 -0.22 5.26
CA VAL A 315 4.95 1.06 5.86
C VAL A 315 6.32 1.50 5.34
N LYS A 316 7.27 0.56 5.18
CA LYS A 316 8.55 0.83 4.50
C LYS A 316 8.34 1.34 3.07
N LEU A 317 7.41 0.73 2.31
CA LEU A 317 7.09 1.18 0.96
C LEU A 317 6.49 2.60 0.93
N PHE A 318 5.71 3.02 1.94
CA PHE A 318 5.24 4.41 2.05
C PHE A 318 6.42 5.40 2.11
N LEU A 319 7.44 5.09 2.92
CA LEU A 319 8.65 5.91 3.00
C LEU A 319 9.39 5.94 1.66
N GLU A 320 9.66 4.78 1.08
CA GLU A 320 10.46 4.66 -0.15
C GLU A 320 9.80 5.36 -1.33
N LEU A 321 8.49 5.16 -1.54
CA LEU A 321 7.74 5.86 -2.59
C LEU A 321 7.67 7.37 -2.33
N GLY A 322 7.52 7.79 -1.06
CA GLY A 322 7.56 9.21 -0.70
C GLY A 322 8.90 9.86 -1.03
N LEU A 323 10.02 9.18 -0.76
CA LEU A 323 11.36 9.66 -1.11
C LEU A 323 11.57 9.72 -2.62
N LEU A 324 11.16 8.70 -3.36
CA LEU A 324 11.29 8.68 -4.82
C LEU A 324 10.42 9.76 -5.50
N GLU A 325 9.23 10.03 -4.97
CA GLU A 325 8.40 11.12 -5.46
C GLU A 325 9.02 12.49 -5.16
N TRP A 326 9.64 12.65 -3.98
CA TRP A 326 10.36 13.88 -3.63
C TRP A 326 11.60 14.10 -4.52
N GLN A 327 12.31 13.03 -4.90
CA GLN A 327 13.43 13.16 -5.83
C GLN A 327 13.00 13.78 -7.17
N LYS A 328 11.85 13.36 -7.72
CA LYS A 328 11.35 13.87 -9.01
C LYS A 328 11.08 15.37 -9.02
N THR A 329 10.90 16.00 -7.86
CA THR A 329 10.70 17.46 -7.78
C THR A 329 12.02 18.23 -7.83
N HIS A 330 13.16 17.58 -7.65
CA HIS A 330 14.49 18.18 -7.74
C HIS A 330 15.13 18.01 -9.14
N GLU A 331 14.64 17.05 -9.93
CA GLU A 331 15.13 16.75 -11.29
C GLU A 331 14.40 17.58 -12.37
N ARG A 332 13.45 18.44 -12.00
CA ARG A 332 12.72 19.36 -12.87
C ARG A 332 13.20 20.80 -12.69
#